data_AF-A0AAQ1A3P2-F1
#
_entry.id   AF-A0AAQ1A3P2-F1
#
_cell.length_a   1.000
_cell.length_b   1.000
_cell.length_c   1.000
_cell.angle_alpha   90.00
_cell.angle_beta   90.00
_cell.angle_gamma   90.00
#
_symmetry.space_group_name_H-M   'P 1'
#
loop_
_entity.id
_entity.type
_entity.pdbx_description
1 polymer ?
#
loop_
_entity_poly.entity_id
_entity_poly.type
_entity_poly.pdbx_seq_one_letter_code
_entity_poly.pdbx_strand_id
1 'polypeptide(L)'
;MNGLEVTDGTGQLFLTGVLSPNLAARAWHHTGRADGLDVPGSETGFMVSAMYEALKGVYLSTAYSYARHRPDHAADETTSFMQFGVWYEYGGGRFATAFDSRFYMQNASGDPSDQIFLMQYFYW
;
A
#
# COMPACT_ATOMS: atom_id res chain seq x y z
N MET A 1 1.71 -6.21 15.36
CA MET A 1 0.41 -6.52 14.72
C MET A 1 0.67 -7.56 13.66
N ASN A 2 0.24 -8.80 13.87
CA ASN A 2 0.37 -9.87 12.90
C ASN A 2 -1.03 -10.37 12.57
N GLY A 3 -1.30 -10.64 11.30
CA GLY A 3 -2.59 -11.11 10.81
C GLY A 3 -2.39 -12.06 9.64
N LEU A 4 -3.19 -13.11 9.60
CA LEU A 4 -3.31 -14.00 8.46
C LEU A 4 -4.78 -13.99 8.06
N GLU A 5 -5.06 -13.66 6.81
CA GLU A 5 -6.39 -13.73 6.25
C GLU A 5 -6.35 -14.61 5.01
N VAL A 6 -7.26 -15.58 4.94
CA VAL A 6 -7.47 -16.41 3.75
C VAL A 6 -8.72 -15.86 3.07
N THR A 7 -8.55 -15.36 1.85
CA THR A 7 -9.67 -14.85 1.03
C THR A 7 -10.49 -16.04 0.47
N ASP A 8 -11.52 -15.76 -0.33
CA ASP A 8 -12.61 -16.63 -0.81
C ASP A 8 -12.27 -17.97 -1.53
N GLY A 9 -11.08 -18.53 -1.32
CA GLY A 9 -10.62 -19.80 -1.87
C GLY A 9 -9.67 -19.65 -3.04
N THR A 10 -9.36 -18.43 -3.45
CA THR A 10 -8.53 -18.13 -4.63
C THR A 10 -7.16 -17.51 -4.30
N GLY A 11 -6.93 -17.16 -3.03
CA GLY A 11 -5.80 -16.34 -2.63
C GLY A 11 -5.49 -16.38 -1.13
N GLN A 12 -4.40 -15.73 -0.74
CA GLN A 12 -3.97 -15.60 0.66
C GLN A 12 -3.46 -14.18 0.91
N LEU A 13 -3.73 -13.63 2.09
CA LEU A 13 -3.18 -12.36 2.57
C LEU A 13 -2.41 -12.59 3.87
N PHE A 14 -1.11 -12.35 3.82
CA PHE A 14 -0.23 -12.34 4.98
C PHE A 14 0.04 -10.89 5.38
N LEU A 15 -0.10 -10.58 6.66
CA LEU A 15 0.16 -9.26 7.23
C LEU A 15 1.05 -9.38 8.47
N THR A 16 2.10 -8.58 8.53
CA THR A 16 2.97 -8.48 9.70
C THR A 16 3.37 -7.04 9.94
N GLY A 17 3.71 -6.71 11.18
CA GLY A 17 4.06 -5.34 11.51
C GLY A 17 4.46 -5.14 12.96
N VAL A 18 5.23 -4.08 13.16
CA VAL A 18 5.70 -3.61 14.46
C VAL A 18 5.08 -2.24 14.71
N LEU A 19 4.61 -2.04 15.94
CA LEU A 19 4.17 -0.73 16.42
C LEU A 19 4.93 -0.44 17.71
N SER A 20 5.54 0.73 17.76
CA SER A 20 6.22 1.31 18.91
C SER A 20 5.70 2.74 19.10
N PRO A 21 6.07 3.45 20.18
CA PRO A 21 5.54 4.79 20.45
C PRO A 21 5.70 5.79 19.30
N ASN A 22 6.80 5.73 18.55
CA ASN A 22 7.09 6.69 17.48
C ASN A 22 7.32 6.04 16.11
N LEU A 23 7.26 4.71 16.00
CA LEU A 23 7.50 4.00 14.73
C LEU A 23 6.46 2.91 14.55
N ALA A 24 5.82 2.94 13.39
CA ALA A 24 5.00 1.86 12.87
C ALA A 24 5.62 1.33 11.57
N ALA A 25 5.70 0.03 11.42
CA ALA A 25 6.11 -0.61 10.17
C ALA A 25 5.18 -1.79 9.89
N ARG A 26 4.84 -1.99 8.62
CA ARG A 26 3.90 -3.02 8.18
C ARG A 26 4.36 -3.59 6.85
N ALA A 27 4.23 -4.89 6.69
CA ALA A 27 4.37 -5.56 5.43
C ALA A 27 3.16 -6.45 5.19
N TRP A 28 2.70 -6.51 3.95
CA TRP A 28 1.74 -7.51 3.53
C TRP A 28 2.10 -8.12 2.20
N HIS A 29 1.68 -9.37 2.01
CA HIS A 29 1.80 -10.12 0.78
C HIS A 29 0.45 -10.75 0.48
N HIS A 30 -0.01 -10.55 -0.75
CA HIS A 30 -1.27 -11.03 -1.27
C HIS A 30 -1.02 -11.92 -2.50
N THR A 31 -1.80 -12.98 -2.61
CA THR A 31 -1.95 -13.78 -3.84
C THR A 31 -3.43 -13.92 -4.16
N GLY A 32 -3.76 -14.08 -5.43
CA GLY A 32 -5.14 -14.18 -5.90
C GLY A 32 -5.24 -14.58 -7.37
N ARG A 33 -6.41 -14.35 -7.98
CA ARG A 33 -6.63 -14.46 -9.43
C ARG A 33 -6.21 -13.19 -10.15
N ALA A 34 -5.95 -13.32 -11.45
CA ALA A 34 -5.40 -12.23 -12.26
C ALA A 34 -6.28 -10.97 -12.34
N ASP A 35 -7.60 -11.09 -12.41
CA ASP A 35 -8.50 -9.92 -12.43
C ASP A 35 -9.94 -10.36 -12.08
N GLY A 36 -10.16 -10.69 -10.81
CA GLY A 36 -11.46 -11.15 -10.32
C GLY A 36 -11.83 -12.60 -10.66
N LEU A 37 -13.12 -12.94 -10.53
CA LEU A 37 -13.61 -14.33 -10.65
C LEU A 37 -13.60 -14.85 -12.10
N ASP A 38 -13.78 -13.96 -13.09
CA ASP A 38 -14.04 -14.33 -14.48
C ASP A 38 -12.79 -14.33 -15.37
N VAL A 39 -11.64 -13.87 -14.85
CA VAL A 39 -10.37 -13.85 -15.60
C VAL A 39 -9.44 -14.94 -15.07
N PRO A 40 -9.21 -16.02 -15.85
CA PRO A 40 -8.26 -17.06 -15.46
C PRO A 40 -6.83 -16.50 -15.46
N GLY A 41 -6.05 -16.94 -14.47
CA GLY A 41 -4.68 -16.47 -14.25
C GLY A 41 -4.40 -16.24 -12.76
N SER A 42 -3.29 -15.59 -12.47
CA SER A 42 -2.83 -15.34 -11.09
C SER A 42 -2.46 -13.89 -10.84
N GLU A 43 -2.61 -13.46 -9.60
CA GLU A 43 -2.09 -12.20 -9.08
C GLU A 43 -1.13 -12.48 -7.92
N THR A 44 -0.07 -11.67 -7.84
CA THR A 44 0.67 -11.51 -6.60
C THR A 44 0.99 -10.04 -6.34
N GLY A 45 0.80 -9.61 -5.10
CA GLY A 45 1.15 -8.27 -4.68
C GLY A 45 1.80 -8.25 -3.30
N PHE A 46 2.61 -7.26 -3.04
CA PHE A 46 3.11 -6.98 -1.70
C PHE A 46 3.27 -5.48 -1.50
N MET A 47 3.24 -5.09 -0.24
CA MET A 47 3.63 -3.76 0.16
C MET A 47 4.45 -3.85 1.44
N VAL A 48 5.40 -2.95 1.56
CA VAL A 48 6.06 -2.65 2.82
C VAL A 48 5.92 -1.16 3.07
N SER A 49 5.56 -0.77 4.29
CA SER A 49 5.40 0.62 4.68
C SER A 49 5.97 0.87 6.07
N ALA A 50 6.44 2.09 6.28
CA ALA A 50 6.89 2.59 7.57
C ALA A 50 6.36 4.01 7.79
N MET A 51 6.13 4.35 9.05
CA MET A 51 5.69 5.65 9.49
C MET A 51 6.41 6.00 10.79
N TYR A 52 7.00 7.19 10.85
CA TYR A 52 7.77 7.67 11.99
C TYR A 52 7.21 9.01 12.47
N GLU A 53 6.85 9.10 13.74
CA GLU A 53 6.45 10.36 14.38
C GLU A 53 7.70 11.17 14.72
N ALA A 54 8.02 12.17 13.87
CA ALA A 54 9.20 13.01 14.03
C ALA A 54 8.99 14.10 15.09
N LEU A 55 7.76 14.61 15.20
CA LEU A 55 7.30 15.55 16.21
C LEU A 55 5.88 15.15 16.60
N LYS A 56 5.39 15.61 17.76
CA LYS A 56 4.04 15.26 18.22
C LYS A 56 2.99 15.61 17.15
N GLY A 57 2.32 14.58 16.62
CA GLY A 57 1.33 14.71 15.55
C GLY A 57 1.90 14.94 14.15
N VAL A 58 3.22 14.98 13.95
CA VAL A 58 3.86 15.08 12.63
C VAL A 58 4.55 13.76 12.30
N TYR A 59 4.10 13.12 11.23
CA TYR A 59 4.61 11.83 10.82
C TYR A 59 5.22 11.89 9.43
N LEU A 60 6.32 11.18 9.27
CA LEU A 60 6.94 10.89 7.99
C LEU A 60 6.58 9.47 7.61
N SER A 61 6.11 9.24 6.39
CA SER A 61 5.75 7.92 5.92
C SER A 61 6.46 7.57 4.62
N THR A 62 6.73 6.29 4.43
CA THR A 62 7.16 5.74 3.16
C THR A 62 6.52 4.38 2.94
N ALA A 63 6.24 4.05 1.69
CA ALA A 63 5.78 2.73 1.31
C ALA A 63 6.34 2.34 -0.05
N TYR A 64 6.59 1.05 -0.23
CA TYR A 64 6.80 0.46 -1.53
C TYR A 64 5.67 -0.52 -1.80
N SER A 65 5.07 -0.43 -2.98
CA SER A 65 3.97 -1.28 -3.43
C SER A 65 4.34 -1.96 -4.73
N TYR A 66 3.97 -3.23 -4.83
CA TYR A 66 4.12 -4.04 -6.02
C TYR A 66 2.88 -4.92 -6.17
N ALA A 67 2.34 -5.00 -7.38
CA ALA A 67 1.33 -5.97 -7.76
C ALA A 67 1.60 -6.41 -9.20
N ARG A 68 1.38 -7.69 -9.49
CA ARG A 68 1.48 -8.22 -10.84
C ARG A 68 0.32 -9.16 -11.11
N HIS A 69 -0.43 -8.81 -12.15
CA HIS A 69 -1.51 -9.62 -12.72
C HIS A 69 -0.96 -10.38 -13.93
N ARG A 70 -1.23 -11.68 -13.97
CA ARG A 70 -0.86 -12.59 -15.05
C ARG A 70 -2.09 -13.33 -15.56
N PRO A 71 -2.92 -12.68 -16.39
CA PRO A 71 -4.05 -13.33 -17.02
C PRO A 71 -3.58 -14.33 -18.10
N ASP A 72 -4.24 -15.48 -18.21
CA ASP A 72 -3.83 -16.55 -19.14
C ASP A 72 -3.98 -16.16 -20.63
N HIS A 73 -4.83 -15.17 -20.91
CA HIS A 73 -5.21 -14.75 -22.26
C HIS A 73 -5.03 -13.24 -22.52
N ALA A 74 -4.26 -12.56 -21.67
CA ALA A 74 -3.94 -11.14 -21.82
C ALA A 74 -2.48 -10.84 -21.46
N ALA A 75 -2.03 -9.61 -21.70
CA ALA A 75 -0.69 -9.20 -21.32
C ALA A 75 -0.57 -9.06 -19.79
N ASP A 76 0.60 -9.40 -19.26
CA ASP A 76 0.92 -9.15 -17.86
C ASP A 76 0.86 -7.66 -17.54
N GLU A 77 0.25 -7.33 -16.40
CA GLU A 77 0.20 -5.98 -15.87
C GLU A 77 0.94 -5.91 -14.55
N THR A 78 1.96 -5.06 -14.46
CA THR A 78 2.71 -4.82 -13.23
C THR A 78 2.45 -3.40 -12.74
N THR A 79 1.98 -3.25 -11.51
CA THR A 79 1.96 -1.99 -10.80
C THR A 79 3.11 -1.98 -9.80
N SER A 80 3.98 -0.98 -9.88
CA SER A 80 5.06 -0.82 -8.89
C SER A 80 5.37 0.64 -8.66
N PHE A 81 5.38 1.07 -7.40
CA PHE A 81 5.66 2.45 -7.03
C PHE A 81 6.19 2.57 -5.60
N MET A 82 6.89 3.67 -5.34
CA MET A 82 7.24 4.13 -4.01
C MET A 82 6.38 5.34 -3.64
N GLN A 83 6.02 5.46 -2.37
CA GLN A 83 5.32 6.61 -1.82
C GLN A 83 6.11 7.23 -0.68
N PHE A 84 6.05 8.55 -0.57
CA PHE A 84 6.64 9.32 0.53
C PHE A 84 5.64 10.38 0.98
N GLY A 85 5.45 10.49 2.29
CA GLY A 85 4.41 11.31 2.88
C GLY A 85 4.85 12.11 4.09
N VAL A 86 4.22 13.26 4.27
CA VAL A 86 4.23 14.03 5.51
C VAL A 86 2.80 14.19 5.98
N TRP A 87 2.54 13.78 7.21
CA TRP A 87 1.22 13.75 7.82
C TRP A 87 1.20 14.66 9.03
N TYR A 88 0.11 15.39 9.21
CA TYR A 88 -0.13 16.20 10.39
C TYR A 88 -1.47 15.83 11.02
N GLU A 89 -1.42 15.30 12.23
CA GLU A 89 -2.57 14.95 13.06
C GLU A 89 -2.89 16.10 14.03
N TYR A 90 -4.18 16.42 14.12
CA TYR A 90 -4.67 17.51 14.96
C TYR A 90 -6.09 17.21 15.48
N GLY A 91 -6.60 18.09 16.36
CA GLY A 91 -7.90 17.87 17.01
C GLY A 91 -7.91 16.68 17.98
N GLY A 92 -6.75 16.31 18.52
CA GLY A 92 -6.60 15.18 19.45
C GLY A 92 -6.78 13.81 18.80
N GLY A 93 -6.31 13.65 17.56
CA GLY A 93 -6.42 12.39 16.81
C GLY A 93 -7.70 12.24 15.98
N ARG A 94 -8.50 13.31 15.85
CA ARG A 94 -9.75 13.28 15.06
C ARG A 94 -9.54 13.59 13.59
N PHE A 95 -8.49 14.32 13.27
CA PHE A 95 -8.20 14.76 11.91
C PHE A 95 -6.74 14.52 11.60
N ALA A 96 -6.45 14.15 10.36
CA ALA A 96 -5.10 14.19 9.84
C ALA A 96 -5.10 14.69 8.39
N THR A 97 -4.13 15.54 8.05
CA THR A 97 -3.87 15.94 6.67
C THR A 97 -2.56 15.31 6.24
N ALA A 98 -2.53 14.70 5.06
CA ALA A 98 -1.35 14.08 4.50
C ALA A 98 -1.00 14.70 3.16
N PHE A 99 0.26 15.07 2.98
CA PHE A 99 0.85 15.43 1.70
C PHE A 99 1.73 14.27 1.25
N ASP A 100 1.33 13.59 0.19
CA ASP A 100 1.97 12.38 -0.30
C ASP A 100 2.45 12.55 -1.74
N SER A 101 3.50 11.83 -2.07
CA SER A 101 4.05 11.68 -3.40
C SER A 101 4.10 10.20 -3.77
N ARG A 102 3.90 9.90 -5.06
CA ARG A 102 3.98 8.55 -5.62
C ARG A 102 4.87 8.58 -6.86
N PHE A 103 5.90 7.74 -6.85
CA PHE A 103 6.84 7.59 -7.94
C PHE A 103 6.77 6.16 -8.48
N TYR A 104 6.46 6.02 -9.76
CA TYR A 104 6.37 4.70 -10.40
C TYR A 104 7.76 4.15 -10.73
N MET A 105 7.92 2.85 -10.53
CA MET A 105 9.18 2.17 -10.84
C MET A 105 9.23 1.79 -12.32
N GLN A 106 10.44 1.59 -12.86
CA GLN A 106 10.65 1.24 -14.27
C GLN A 106 10.00 -0.07 -14.70
N ASN A 107 9.69 -0.96 -13.75
CA ASN A 107 9.01 -2.22 -14.00
C ASN A 107 7.47 -2.11 -13.97
N ALA A 108 6.92 -0.91 -13.82
CA ALA A 108 5.48 -0.69 -13.94
C ALA A 108 5.04 -0.68 -15.41
N SER A 109 3.91 -1.33 -15.69
CA SER A 109 3.25 -1.36 -17.00
C SER A 109 2.47 -0.05 -17.25
N GLY A 110 2.19 0.27 -18.51
CA GLY A 110 1.14 1.25 -18.87
C GLY A 110 1.53 2.74 -18.86
N ASP A 111 2.82 3.06 -18.93
CA ASP A 111 3.34 4.45 -18.91
C ASP A 111 2.73 5.33 -17.80
N PRO A 112 2.85 4.91 -16.53
CA PRO A 112 2.21 5.61 -15.43
C PRO A 112 2.92 6.94 -15.13
N SER A 113 2.16 7.93 -14.69
CA SER A 113 2.68 9.25 -14.32
C SER A 113 2.86 9.38 -12.81
N ASP A 114 3.98 9.94 -12.39
CA ASP A 114 4.24 10.29 -10.98
C ASP A 114 3.22 11.32 -10.48
N GLN A 115 2.90 11.25 -9.19
CA GLN A 115 1.83 12.04 -8.58
C GLN A 115 2.24 12.68 -7.28
N ILE A 116 1.68 13.86 -7.02
CA ILE A 116 1.70 14.53 -5.72
C ILE A 116 0.25 14.84 -5.37
N PHE A 117 -0.17 14.52 -4.16
CA PHE A 117 -1.57 14.64 -3.76
C PHE A 117 -1.71 14.95 -2.27
N LEU A 118 -2.85 15.52 -1.93
CA LEU A 118 -3.24 15.86 -0.56
C LEU A 118 -4.42 14.98 -0.16
N MET A 119 -4.34 14.38 1.02
CA MET A 119 -5.45 13.61 1.60
C MET A 119 -5.86 14.22 2.94
N GLN A 120 -7.17 14.21 3.20
CA GLN A 120 -7.74 14.60 4.48
C GLN A 120 -8.46 13.38 5.08
N TYR A 121 -8.07 13.04 6.30
CA TYR A 121 -8.64 11.97 7.09
C TYR A 121 -9.54 12.53 8.19
N PHE A 122 -10.63 11.83 8.43
CA PHE A 122 -11.61 12.10 9.47
C PHE A 122 -11.81 10.80 10.25
N TYR A 123 -11.39 10.79 11.51
CA TYR A 123 -11.54 9.64 12.41
C TYR A 123 -12.76 9.86 13.31
N TRP A 124 -13.61 8.84 13.44
CA TRP A 124 -14.86 8.87 14.21
C TRP A 124 -14.77 8.00 15.47
#